data_AF-A0A7Z7LJS6-F1
#
_entry.id   AF-A0A7Z7LJS6-F1
#
_cell.length_a   1.000
_cell.length_b   1.000
_cell.length_c   1.000
_cell.angle_alpha   90.00
_cell.angle_beta   90.00
_cell.angle_gamma   90.00
#
_symmetry.space_group_name_H-M   'P 1'
#
loop_
_entity.id
_entity.type
_entity.pdbx_description
1 polymer ?
#
loop_
_entity_poly.entity_id
_entity_poly.type
_entity_poly.pdbx_seq_one_letter_code
_entity_poly.pdbx_strand_id
1 'polypeptide(L)'
;MWSHIDYAFSRPVVRSDNTAGYAATQILAEAFKTEGYDGIIYKTAFSHDGHNVALFDLNCASFIDASLFRVREVQFQFEQAP
;
A
#
# COMPACT_ATOMS: atom_id res chain seq x y z
N MET A 1 -0.81 15.66 -8.77
CA MET A 1 -0.67 14.33 -9.44
C MET A 1 -0.12 13.30 -8.46
N TRP A 2 1.10 13.49 -7.93
CA TRP A 2 1.71 12.58 -6.94
C TRP A 2 0.90 12.37 -5.65
N SER A 3 0.24 13.42 -5.13
CA SER A 3 -0.64 13.31 -3.96
C SER A 3 -1.89 12.44 -4.19
N HIS A 4 -2.40 12.36 -5.41
CA HIS A 4 -3.56 11.52 -5.73
C HIS A 4 -3.18 10.05 -5.81
N ILE A 5 -1.96 9.78 -6.25
CA ILE A 5 -1.37 8.45 -6.29
C ILE A 5 -1.14 7.95 -4.86
N ASP A 6 -0.54 8.79 -4.01
CA ASP A 6 -0.35 8.51 -2.58
C ASP A 6 -1.68 8.25 -1.84
N TYR A 7 -2.68 9.08 -2.11
CA TYR A 7 -4.04 8.89 -1.57
C TYR A 7 -4.72 7.60 -2.07
N ALA A 8 -4.49 7.21 -3.32
CA ALA A 8 -5.01 5.96 -3.85
C ALA A 8 -4.38 4.75 -3.13
N PHE A 9 -3.10 4.82 -2.76
CA PHE A 9 -2.41 3.79 -1.97
C PHE A 9 -2.88 3.72 -0.52
N SER A 10 -3.31 4.83 0.08
CA SER A 10 -3.77 4.89 1.47
C SER A 10 -5.22 4.43 1.65
N ARG A 11 -5.95 4.08 0.58
CA ARG A 11 -7.33 3.58 0.68
C ARG A 11 -7.35 2.06 0.67
N PRO A 12 -8.03 1.40 1.63
CA PRO A 12 -8.20 -0.04 1.59
C PRO A 12 -9.02 -0.43 0.36
N VAL A 13 -8.45 -1.23 -0.53
CA VAL A 13 -9.15 -1.73 -1.73
C VAL A 13 -9.95 -2.98 -1.32
N VAL A 14 -11.28 -2.89 -1.29
CA VAL A 14 -12.12 -4.10 -1.15
C VAL A 14 -12.18 -4.80 -2.52
N ARG A 15 -12.39 -6.12 -2.57
CA ARG A 15 -12.48 -6.87 -3.86
C ARG A 15 -13.57 -6.34 -4.82
N SER A 16 -14.51 -5.54 -4.31
CA SER A 16 -15.55 -4.85 -5.09
C SER A 16 -15.12 -3.48 -5.62
N ASP A 17 -13.99 -2.93 -5.19
CA ASP A 17 -13.51 -1.62 -5.61
C ASP A 17 -12.77 -1.72 -6.94
N ASN A 18 -13.18 -0.84 -7.84
CA ASN A 18 -12.87 -0.77 -9.25
C ASN A 18 -11.39 -1.06 -9.60
N THR A 19 -11.15 -2.01 -10.52
CA THR A 19 -9.85 -2.47 -11.04
C THR A 19 -8.90 -1.34 -11.45
N ALA A 20 -9.43 -0.17 -11.81
CA ALA A 20 -8.67 1.00 -12.20
C ALA A 20 -7.71 1.52 -11.12
N GLY A 21 -8.06 1.43 -9.83
CA GLY A 21 -7.18 1.87 -8.73
C GLY A 21 -5.95 0.97 -8.56
N TYR A 22 -6.12 -0.33 -8.79
CA TYR A 22 -5.05 -1.31 -8.71
C TYR A 22 -4.13 -1.27 -9.93
N ALA A 23 -4.67 -0.96 -11.11
CA ALA A 23 -3.89 -0.83 -12.34
C ALA A 23 -2.81 0.26 -12.25
N ALA A 24 -3.14 1.44 -11.70
CA ALA A 24 -2.16 2.52 -11.53
C ALA A 24 -1.01 2.11 -10.58
N THR A 25 -1.37 1.43 -9.48
CA THR A 25 -0.41 0.86 -8.52
C THR A 25 0.54 -0.13 -9.20
N GLN A 26 0.01 -1.04 -10.01
CA GLN A 26 0.81 -2.03 -10.73
C GLN A 26 1.73 -1.41 -11.78
N ILE A 27 1.24 -0.43 -12.54
CA ILE A 27 2.06 0.28 -13.54
C ILE A 27 3.26 0.96 -12.88
N LEU A 28 3.06 1.61 -11.72
CA LEU A 28 4.16 2.23 -10.98
C LEU A 28 5.14 1.20 -10.43
N ALA A 29 4.65 0.10 -9.86
CA ALA A 29 5.51 -0.98 -9.38
C ALA A 29 6.39 -1.54 -10.51
N GLU A 30 5.82 -1.80 -11.69
CA GLU A 30 6.57 -2.28 -12.85
C GLU A 30 7.56 -1.23 -13.38
N ALA A 31 7.20 0.06 -13.34
CA ALA A 31 8.12 1.13 -13.72
C ALA A 31 9.35 1.17 -12.80
N PHE A 32 9.15 1.15 -11.48
CA PHE A 32 10.27 1.12 -10.52
C PHE A 32 11.10 -0.16 -10.65
N LYS A 33 10.45 -1.31 -10.89
CA LYS A 33 11.17 -2.57 -11.14
C LYS A 33 12.07 -2.48 -12.38
N THR A 34 11.58 -1.87 -13.45
CA THR A 34 12.33 -1.71 -14.71
C THR A 34 13.53 -0.78 -14.55
N GLU A 35 13.44 0.20 -13.65
CA GLU A 35 14.56 1.10 -13.29
C GLU A 35 15.57 0.47 -12.31
N GLY A 36 15.36 -0.79 -11.90
CA GLY A 36 16.31 -1.54 -11.06
C GLY A 36 16.16 -1.36 -9.56
N TYR A 37 15.02 -0.85 -9.09
CA TYR A 37 14.70 -0.85 -7.65
C TYR A 37 14.31 -2.24 -7.15
N ASP A 38 14.46 -2.50 -5.84
CA ASP A 38 14.17 -3.82 -5.24
C ASP A 38 12.72 -3.99 -4.75
N GLY A 39 11.96 -2.89 -4.67
CA GLY A 39 10.60 -2.89 -4.18
C GLY A 39 10.04 -1.48 -3.94
N ILE A 40 8.84 -1.43 -3.36
CA ILE A 40 8.15 -0.19 -2.99
C ILE A 40 7.68 -0.23 -1.53
N ILE A 41 7.78 0.90 -0.85
CA ILE A 41 7.24 1.13 0.49
C ILE A 41 6.13 2.18 0.37
N TYR A 42 4.98 1.92 0.97
CA TYR A 42 3.84 2.83 0.94
C TYR A 42 3.10 2.85 2.28
N LYS A 43 2.46 3.98 2.60
CA LYS A 43 1.76 4.18 3.87
C LYS A 43 0.53 3.28 3.96
N THR A 44 0.31 2.65 5.11
CA THR A 44 -0.87 1.81 5.30
C THR A 44 -2.10 2.65 5.67
N ALA A 45 -3.28 2.20 5.25
CA ALA A 45 -4.55 2.82 5.57
C ALA A 45 -4.95 2.69 7.06
N PHE A 46 -4.36 1.72 7.76
CA PHE A 46 -4.82 1.28 9.09
C PHE A 46 -3.92 1.71 10.26
N SER A 47 -2.87 2.49 9.99
CA SER A 47 -1.92 2.93 11.03
C SER A 47 -1.30 4.26 10.64
N HIS A 48 -1.10 5.13 11.64
CA HIS A 48 -0.45 6.43 11.45
C HIS A 48 1.01 6.29 11.00
N ASP A 49 1.73 5.29 11.52
CA ASP A 49 3.16 5.08 11.28
C ASP A 49 3.45 3.76 10.54
N GLY A 50 2.41 2.99 10.23
CA GLY A 50 2.54 1.72 9.54
C GLY A 50 2.82 1.88 8.04
N HIS A 51 3.61 0.97 7.52
CA HIS A 51 3.94 0.91 6.10
C HIS A 51 3.72 -0.50 5.59
N ASN A 52 3.29 -0.60 4.33
CA ASN A 52 3.30 -1.83 3.57
C ASN A 52 4.54 -1.84 2.68
N VAL A 53 5.08 -3.03 2.43
CA VAL A 53 6.25 -3.24 1.58
C VAL A 53 5.90 -4.26 0.51
N ALA A 54 6.19 -3.95 -0.75
CA ALA A 54 6.14 -4.92 -1.84
C ALA A 54 7.56 -5.11 -2.39
N LEU A 55 8.05 -6.34 -2.30
CA LEU A 55 9.36 -6.75 -2.82
C LEU A 55 9.20 -7.26 -4.26
N PHE A 56 10.12 -6.89 -5.15
CA PHE A 56 10.09 -7.33 -6.55
C PHE A 56 10.81 -8.66 -6.78
N ASP A 57 11.76 -8.99 -5.89
CA ASP A 57 12.38 -10.31 -5.80
C ASP A 57 11.96 -10.96 -4.47
N LEU A 58 11.33 -12.14 -4.54
CA LEU A 58 10.94 -12.87 -3.33
C LEU A 58 12.11 -13.57 -2.65
N ASN A 59 13.27 -13.68 -3.33
CA ASN A 59 14.47 -14.29 -2.78
C ASN A 59 15.34 -13.29 -1.99
N CYS A 60 15.00 -12.00 -2.01
CA CYS A 60 15.75 -10.97 -1.29
C CYS A 60 15.44 -10.92 0.22
N ALA A 61 14.46 -11.70 0.68
CA ALA A 61 14.07 -11.78 2.09
C ALA A 61 13.84 -13.24 2.52
N SER A 62 14.17 -13.53 3.77
CA SER A 62 13.83 -14.80 4.41
C SER A 62 12.52 -14.66 5.16
N PHE A 63 11.61 -15.61 4.96
CA PHE A 63 10.39 -15.70 5.76
C PHE A 63 10.75 -16.05 7.22
N ILE A 64 10.24 -15.26 8.17
CA ILE A 64 10.44 -15.48 9.61
C ILE A 64 9.16 -16.04 10.24
N ASP A 65 8.05 -15.31 10.11
CA ASP A 65 6.75 -15.70 10.67
C ASP A 65 5.59 -14.93 9.99
N ALA A 66 4.36 -15.44 10.12
CA ALA A 66 3.14 -14.74 9.75
C ALA A 66 2.02 -14.97 10.79
N SER A 67 1.39 -13.88 11.22
CA SER A 67 0.30 -13.91 12.21
C SER A 67 -1.01 -13.38 11.61
N LEU A 68 -2.12 -14.06 11.91
CA LEU A 68 -3.46 -13.63 11.51
C LEU A 68 -4.09 -12.77 12.60
N PHE A 69 -4.51 -11.56 12.24
CA PHE A 69 -5.14 -10.62 13.17
C PHE A 69 -6.61 -10.39 12.81
N ARG A 70 -7.46 -10.30 13.84
CA ARG A 70 -8.83 -9.80 13.72
C ARG A 70 -8.84 -8.32 14.07
N VAL A 71 -9.27 -7.48 13.14
CA VAL A 71 -9.49 -6.05 13.40
C VAL A 71 -10.57 -5.91 14.48
N ARG A 72 -10.26 -5.20 15.57
CA ARG A 72 -11.20 -4.89 16.66
C ARG A 72 -11.80 -3.50 16.52
N GLU A 73 -10.98 -2.53 16.14
CA GLU A 73 -11.34 -1.12 16.05
C GLU A 73 -10.47 -0.44 14.99
N VAL A 74 -11.02 0.57 14.31
CA VAL A 74 -10.28 1.48 13.43
C VAL A 74 -10.58 2.91 13.89
N GLN A 75 -9.54 3.68 14.21
CA GLN A 75 -9.68 5.06 14.68
C GLN A 75 -9.40 6.02 13.53
N PHE A 76 -10.35 6.91 13.27
CA PHE A 76 -10.21 8.00 12.32
C PHE A 76 -10.29 9.33 13.06
N GLN A 77 -9.33 10.21 12.80
CA GLN A 77 -9.37 11.59 13.26
C GLN A 77 -9.76 12.48 12.08
N PHE A 78 -10.72 13.38 12.29
CA PHE A 78 -11.23 14.27 11.26
C PHE A 78 -11.08 15.71 11.74
N GLU A 79 -10.70 16.60 10.83
CA GLU A 79 -10.81 18.05 10.99
C GLU A 79 -11.77 18.61 9.94
N GLN A 80 -12.39 19.75 10.24
CA GLN A 80 -13.28 20.42 9.29
C GLN A 80 -12.43 21.06 8.19
N ALA A 81 -12.64 20.62 6.94
CA ALA A 81 -12.01 21.25 5.79
C ALA A 81 -12.55 22.68 5.58
N PRO A 82 -11.69 23.64 5.17
CA PRO A 82 -12.09 25.03 4.92
C PRO A 82 -13.04 25.18 3.73
#